data_AF-A0AA37SML0-F1
#
_entry.id   AF-A0AA37SML0-F1
#
_cell.length_a   1.000
_cell.length_b   1.000
_cell.length_c   1.000
_cell.angle_alpha   90.00
_cell.angle_beta   90.00
_cell.angle_gamma   90.00
#
_symmetry.space_group_name_H-M   'P 1'
#
loop_
_entity.id
_entity.type
_entity.pdbx_description
1 polymer ?
#
loop_
_entity_poly.entity_id
_entity_poly.type
_entity_poly.pdbx_seq_one_letter_code
_entity_poly.pdbx_strand_id
1 'polypeptide(L)'
;MKIVKKIKIALTALSIVVLAGSALHAQKVGINTQTVPADAVLNIESGGSKGMIPPKVSNGNRPSSATVGNTIYNTTDDAYQVYTDLGWETIGTPKGGIIMWRGTTAPTGWAICDGNNGTPDLRGRFIVGTGNSGIGGTTTYALNATGGEQTVTLTTSQLPAHTHGSGTLTTDDSGSHSHGLGSRGVVLSCVGCNSGNVADGSTDDSDISGTKQGGNHSHDVTGNTGSAGTGNAHENRPPYYALAYIMKL
;
A
#
# COMPACT_ATOMS: atom_id res chain seq x y z
N MET A 1 0.67 35.76 120.50
CA MET A 1 0.54 37.11 119.91
C MET A 1 0.48 36.98 118.39
N LYS A 2 -0.62 37.45 117.76
CA LYS A 2 -0.87 37.67 116.31
C LYS A 2 -0.95 36.40 115.43
N ILE A 3 -2.11 35.93 114.93
CA ILE A 3 -3.03 36.47 113.89
C ILE A 3 -2.28 36.90 112.61
N VAL A 4 -2.69 36.36 111.44
CA VAL A 4 -3.01 37.07 110.16
C VAL A 4 -2.63 36.26 108.87
N LYS A 5 -3.68 35.86 108.12
CA LYS A 5 -3.92 35.87 106.64
C LYS A 5 -2.88 35.29 105.65
N LYS A 6 -3.26 34.28 104.84
CA LYS A 6 -3.90 34.29 103.48
C LYS A 6 -2.91 34.19 102.31
N ILE A 7 -3.15 33.17 101.47
CA ILE A 7 -3.23 33.19 100.00
C ILE A 7 -2.03 33.79 99.25
N LYS A 8 -1.30 32.95 98.51
CA LYS A 8 -0.71 33.30 97.20
C LYS A 8 -0.36 32.02 96.38
N ILE A 9 -1.03 31.89 95.24
CA ILE A 9 -0.47 31.47 93.93
C ILE A 9 -0.13 29.96 93.81
N ALA A 10 -1.03 29.08 93.34
CA ALA A 10 -1.30 28.81 91.93
C ALA A 10 -0.04 28.61 91.07
N LEU A 11 0.61 27.43 91.12
CA LEU A 11 1.35 26.84 89.99
C LEU A 11 1.94 25.46 90.37
N THR A 12 1.15 24.40 90.24
CA THR A 12 1.68 23.06 89.93
C THR A 12 0.63 22.38 89.07
N ALA A 13 0.72 22.68 87.76
CA ALA A 13 -0.03 22.07 86.68
C ALA A 13 -0.12 20.55 86.91
N LEU A 14 -1.31 20.02 87.11
CA LEU A 14 -2.19 19.59 86.02
C LEU A 14 -1.42 18.67 85.05
N SER A 15 -1.42 17.40 85.40
CA SER A 15 -1.44 16.25 84.50
C SER A 15 -0.47 16.32 83.33
N ILE A 16 0.73 15.77 83.58
CA ILE A 16 1.69 15.37 82.57
C ILE A 16 0.97 14.51 81.52
N VAL A 17 0.73 15.18 80.40
CA VAL A 17 0.62 14.73 79.02
C VAL A 17 0.89 13.23 78.83
N VAL A 18 -0.20 12.52 78.57
CA VAL A 18 -0.39 11.35 77.71
C VAL A 18 0.89 10.82 77.04
N LEU A 19 1.31 9.63 77.45
CA LEU A 19 2.22 8.78 76.68
C LEU A 19 1.53 7.41 76.46
N ALA A 20 0.84 7.26 75.33
CA ALA A 20 0.55 5.95 74.71
C ALA A 20 -0.02 6.11 73.29
N GLY A 21 0.81 5.78 72.29
CA GLY A 21 0.46 4.95 71.13
C GLY A 21 -0.68 5.40 70.21
N SER A 22 -0.34 6.02 69.08
CA SER A 22 -0.39 5.40 67.74
C SER A 22 -0.34 6.49 66.66
N ALA A 23 0.57 6.29 65.71
CA ALA A 23 0.85 7.20 64.61
C ALA A 23 -0.24 7.11 63.53
N LEU A 24 -1.06 8.15 63.37
CA LEU A 24 -1.98 8.33 62.24
C LEU A 24 -2.29 9.85 62.22
N HIS A 25 -1.95 10.71 61.26
CA HIS A 25 -1.66 10.60 59.84
C HIS A 25 -0.77 11.78 59.43
N ALA A 26 0.40 11.52 58.85
CA ALA A 26 1.07 12.48 57.98
C ALA A 26 1.17 11.84 56.60
N GLN A 27 0.49 12.41 55.61
CA GLN A 27 0.63 12.00 54.22
C GLN A 27 2.10 12.18 53.81
N LYS A 28 2.74 11.06 53.45
CA LYS A 28 4.17 10.93 53.18
C LYS A 28 4.60 11.53 51.83
N VAL A 29 4.40 12.83 51.60
CA VAL A 29 4.88 13.50 50.38
C VAL A 29 5.83 14.63 50.75
N GLY A 30 7.10 14.52 50.33
CA GLY A 30 8.09 15.58 50.49
C GLY A 30 7.95 16.60 49.36
N ILE A 31 7.52 17.82 49.69
CA ILE A 31 7.47 18.96 48.76
C ILE A 31 8.48 20.01 49.25
N ASN A 32 9.44 20.41 48.41
CA ASN A 32 10.45 21.45 48.66
C ASN A 32 11.43 21.22 49.84
N THR A 33 11.95 20.01 50.01
CA THR A 33 13.05 19.74 50.96
C THR A 33 14.35 19.42 50.23
N GLN A 34 15.45 20.13 50.51
CA GLN A 34 16.79 19.86 49.92
C GLN A 34 17.48 18.61 50.49
N THR A 35 16.89 18.02 51.53
CA THR A 35 17.20 16.70 52.07
C THR A 35 15.89 15.98 52.30
N VAL A 36 15.69 14.88 51.60
CA VAL A 36 14.45 14.11 51.60
C VAL A 36 14.48 13.13 52.77
N PRO A 37 13.42 13.02 53.58
CA PRO A 37 13.33 11.97 54.60
C PRO A 37 13.47 10.60 53.95
N ALA A 38 14.14 9.65 54.61
CA ALA A 38 14.38 8.31 54.07
C ALA A 38 13.08 7.52 53.75
N ASP A 39 11.91 8.01 54.18
CA ASP A 39 10.59 7.40 54.04
C ASP A 39 9.60 8.17 53.13
N ALA A 40 10.08 9.09 52.29
CA ALA A 40 9.25 9.80 51.30
C ALA A 40 8.66 8.87 50.21
N VAL A 41 7.40 9.06 49.83
CA VAL A 41 6.67 8.20 48.85
C VAL A 41 6.79 8.69 47.40
N LEU A 42 7.20 9.94 47.17
CA LEU A 42 7.49 10.51 45.84
C LEU A 42 8.58 11.58 45.98
N ASN A 43 9.70 11.41 45.27
CA ASN A 43 10.85 12.31 45.31
C ASN A 43 11.11 12.92 43.93
N ILE A 44 11.14 14.26 43.82
CA ILE A 44 11.34 15.02 42.58
C ILE A 44 12.49 16.02 42.83
N GLU A 45 13.73 15.61 42.59
CA GLU A 45 14.89 16.40 43.01
C GLU A 45 15.41 17.43 42.01
N SER A 46 16.18 18.35 42.59
CA SER A 46 16.88 19.54 42.10
C SER A 46 17.78 19.42 40.85
N GLY A 47 18.40 18.25 40.58
CA GLY A 47 19.60 18.19 39.74
C GLY A 47 19.58 17.21 38.56
N GLY A 48 19.84 17.73 37.36
CA GLY A 48 20.55 17.07 36.26
C GLY A 48 19.90 15.95 35.43
N SER A 49 19.02 15.10 35.98
CA SER A 49 18.43 13.97 35.22
C SER A 49 17.08 13.57 35.82
N LYS A 50 16.13 14.51 35.76
CA LYS A 50 14.88 14.46 36.53
C LYS A 50 13.74 13.73 35.80
N GLY A 51 12.99 12.92 36.55
CA GLY A 51 11.70 12.36 36.14
C GLY A 51 11.08 11.51 37.23
N MET A 52 9.76 11.26 37.16
CA MET A 52 9.15 10.17 37.91
C MET A 52 9.58 8.85 37.25
N ILE A 53 10.35 8.01 37.95
CA ILE A 53 10.76 6.69 37.44
C ILE A 53 9.75 5.65 37.98
N PRO A 54 8.89 5.06 37.15
CA PRO A 54 8.03 3.97 37.59
C PRO A 54 8.88 2.71 37.88
N PRO A 55 8.36 1.74 38.67
CA PRO A 55 9.06 0.50 38.92
C PRO A 55 9.49 -0.19 37.61
N LYS A 56 10.77 -0.58 37.52
CA LYS A 56 11.33 -1.31 36.38
C LYS A 56 11.28 -2.81 36.67
N VAL A 57 10.56 -3.58 35.85
CA VAL A 57 10.39 -5.03 36.02
C VAL A 57 10.47 -5.75 34.68
N SER A 58 10.82 -7.03 34.66
CA SER A 58 10.77 -7.88 33.45
C SER A 58 9.43 -8.61 33.35
N ASN A 59 9.14 -9.22 32.20
CA ASN A 59 7.92 -10.02 31.99
C ASN A 59 7.74 -11.14 33.04
N GLY A 60 8.82 -11.76 33.50
CA GLY A 60 8.77 -12.82 34.52
C GLY A 60 8.66 -12.32 35.96
N ASN A 61 8.98 -11.05 36.21
CA ASN A 61 9.06 -10.49 37.56
C ASN A 61 7.95 -9.46 37.86
N ARG A 62 7.14 -9.07 36.87
CA ARG A 62 5.94 -8.25 37.11
C ARG A 62 4.86 -9.09 37.79
N PRO A 63 4.03 -8.50 38.67
CA PRO A 63 2.97 -9.26 39.32
C PRO A 63 1.94 -9.72 38.29
N SER A 64 1.44 -10.95 38.45
CA SER A 64 0.43 -11.54 37.55
C SER A 64 -0.92 -10.83 37.63
N SER A 65 -1.18 -10.15 38.75
CA SER A 65 -2.33 -9.26 38.96
C SER A 65 -1.89 -8.03 39.76
N ALA A 66 -2.40 -6.87 39.37
CA ALA A 66 -2.14 -5.60 40.04
C ALA A 66 -3.45 -4.80 40.14
N THR A 67 -3.42 -3.69 40.88
CA THR A 67 -4.53 -2.73 40.85
C THR A 67 -4.57 -2.05 39.49
N VAL A 68 -5.76 -1.90 38.91
CA VAL A 68 -5.98 -1.15 37.67
C VAL A 68 -5.39 0.26 37.81
N GLY A 69 -4.65 0.70 36.80
CA GLY A 69 -3.91 1.96 36.80
C GLY A 69 -2.46 1.87 37.29
N ASN A 70 -2.03 0.72 37.83
CA ASN A 70 -0.63 0.53 38.18
C ASN A 70 0.24 0.66 36.92
N THR A 71 1.30 1.48 37.01
CA THR A 71 2.20 1.76 35.89
C THR A 71 3.62 1.28 36.20
N ILE A 72 4.26 0.63 35.23
CA ILE A 72 5.64 0.13 35.30
C ILE A 72 6.42 0.49 34.05
N TYR A 73 7.73 0.36 34.10
CA TYR A 73 8.56 0.21 32.92
C TYR A 73 8.95 -1.26 32.75
N ASN A 74 8.56 -1.88 31.65
CA ASN A 74 8.90 -3.26 31.34
C ASN A 74 10.23 -3.34 30.61
N THR A 75 11.22 -3.98 31.21
CA THR A 75 12.57 -4.10 30.64
C THR A 75 12.69 -5.18 29.58
N THR A 76 11.76 -6.13 29.51
CA THR A 76 11.72 -7.15 28.46
C THR A 76 11.16 -6.57 27.17
N ASP A 77 10.08 -5.80 27.28
CA ASP A 77 9.39 -5.21 26.13
C ASP A 77 9.92 -3.79 25.78
N ASP A 78 10.83 -3.27 26.62
CA ASP A 78 11.40 -1.92 26.55
C ASP A 78 10.35 -0.81 26.45
N ALA A 79 9.29 -0.91 27.27
CA ALA A 79 8.13 -0.04 27.16
C ALA A 79 7.47 0.26 28.51
N TYR A 80 6.80 1.42 28.59
CA TYR A 80 5.90 1.72 29.70
C TYR A 80 4.66 0.85 29.60
N GLN A 81 4.20 0.30 30.72
CA GLN A 81 3.00 -0.52 30.77
C GLN A 81 2.07 -0.05 31.88
N VAL A 82 0.77 -0.14 31.64
CA VAL A 82 -0.29 0.06 32.63
C VAL A 82 -1.07 -1.24 32.80
N TYR A 83 -1.46 -1.54 34.04
CA TYR A 83 -2.37 -2.64 34.32
C TYR A 83 -3.82 -2.19 34.10
N THR A 84 -4.54 -2.86 33.22
CA THR A 84 -5.97 -2.65 32.89
C THR A 84 -6.79 -3.84 33.40
N ASP A 85 -8.11 -3.80 33.19
CA ASP A 85 -8.98 -4.96 33.43
C ASP A 85 -8.64 -6.17 32.55
N LEU A 86 -7.86 -5.97 31.49
CA LEU A 86 -7.38 -7.01 30.56
C LEU A 86 -5.95 -7.46 30.88
N GLY A 87 -5.28 -6.87 31.87
CA GLY A 87 -3.92 -7.19 32.28
C GLY A 87 -2.90 -6.10 31.93
N TRP A 88 -1.63 -6.47 31.78
CA TRP A 88 -0.57 -5.51 31.45
C TRP A 88 -0.60 -5.11 29.97
N GLU A 89 -0.81 -3.83 29.70
CA GLU A 89 -0.84 -3.25 28.35
C GLU A 89 0.27 -2.21 28.16
N THR A 90 0.84 -2.15 26.96
CA THR A 90 1.90 -1.20 26.60
C THR A 90 1.33 0.18 26.27
N ILE A 91 1.91 1.21 26.87
CA ILE A 91 1.63 2.61 26.59
C ILE A 91 2.54 3.08 25.45
N GLY A 92 1.95 3.45 24.32
CA GLY A 92 2.68 3.90 23.13
C GLY A 92 2.87 2.79 22.09
N THR A 93 3.78 3.01 21.13
CA THR A 93 4.04 2.02 20.07
C THR A 93 4.96 0.91 20.61
N PRO A 94 4.56 -0.37 20.53
CA PRO A 94 5.40 -1.48 20.97
C PRO A 94 6.62 -1.64 20.06
N LYS A 95 7.68 -2.29 20.58
CA LYS A 95 8.85 -2.70 19.81
C LYS A 95 8.42 -3.50 18.57
N GLY A 96 8.98 -3.17 17.40
CA GLY A 96 8.58 -3.74 16.11
C GLY A 96 7.35 -3.08 15.47
N GLY A 97 6.67 -2.16 16.15
CA GLY A 97 5.57 -1.39 15.56
C GLY A 97 6.07 -0.47 14.44
N ILE A 98 5.36 -0.48 13.30
CA ILE A 98 5.71 0.28 12.10
C ILE A 98 4.68 1.40 11.90
N ILE A 99 5.16 2.63 11.67
CA ILE A 99 4.32 3.80 11.37
C ILE A 99 4.84 4.53 10.13
N MET A 100 3.97 5.31 9.51
CA MET A 100 4.37 6.26 8.46
C MET A 100 5.05 7.49 9.09
N TRP A 101 6.10 7.98 8.43
CA TRP A 101 6.96 9.06 8.90
C TRP A 101 7.28 10.05 7.78
N ARG A 102 7.10 11.34 8.06
CA ARG A 102 7.36 12.42 7.09
C ARG A 102 8.82 12.84 6.96
N GLY A 103 9.68 12.43 7.89
CA GLY A 103 11.09 12.83 7.91
C GLY A 103 11.96 11.87 7.11
N THR A 104 13.15 12.35 6.75
CA THR A 104 14.19 11.55 6.08
C THR A 104 15.10 10.80 7.05
N THR A 105 15.13 11.24 8.32
CA THR A 105 15.90 10.61 9.40
C THR A 105 14.93 10.09 10.46
N ALA A 106 15.13 8.85 10.92
CA ALA A 106 14.34 8.29 12.00
C ALA A 106 14.72 8.94 13.35
N PRO A 107 13.74 9.25 14.23
CA PRO A 107 14.02 9.70 15.58
C PRO A 107 14.80 8.65 16.39
N THR A 108 15.47 9.09 17.46
CA THR A 108 16.11 8.17 18.43
C THR A 108 15.11 7.12 18.92
N GLY A 109 15.53 5.85 18.93
CA GLY A 109 14.69 4.71 19.31
C GLY A 109 13.82 4.16 18.18
N TRP A 110 13.98 4.66 16.95
CA TRP A 110 13.33 4.18 15.73
C TRP A 110 14.38 3.95 14.64
N ALA A 111 14.05 3.09 13.67
CA ALA A 111 14.85 2.90 12.47
C ALA A 111 13.98 3.03 11.21
N ILE A 112 14.56 3.53 10.11
CA ILE A 112 13.91 3.51 8.79
C ILE A 112 13.75 2.06 8.36
N CYS A 113 12.60 1.72 7.77
CA CYS A 113 12.33 0.41 7.19
C CYS A 113 13.01 0.27 5.81
N ASP A 114 14.33 0.13 5.82
CA ASP A 114 15.19 0.00 4.64
C ASP A 114 15.90 -1.35 4.54
N GLY A 115 15.58 -2.30 5.43
CA GLY A 115 16.24 -3.61 5.53
C GLY A 115 17.41 -3.66 6.50
N ASN A 116 17.82 -2.51 7.07
CA ASN A 116 18.89 -2.44 8.07
C ASN A 116 18.31 -2.43 9.50
N ASN A 117 19.18 -2.65 10.50
CA ASN A 117 18.83 -2.60 11.93
C ASN A 117 17.66 -3.55 12.32
N GLY A 118 17.50 -4.66 11.61
CA GLY A 118 16.43 -5.63 11.85
C GLY A 118 15.04 -5.19 11.34
N THR A 119 14.96 -4.09 10.59
CA THR A 119 13.71 -3.62 9.97
C THR A 119 13.45 -4.35 8.64
N PRO A 120 12.18 -4.48 8.19
CA PRO A 120 11.88 -4.87 6.82
C PRO A 120 12.24 -3.74 5.84
N ASP A 121 12.54 -4.07 4.58
CA ASP A 121 12.67 -3.04 3.53
C ASP A 121 11.29 -2.74 2.93
N LEU A 122 10.73 -1.57 3.27
CA LEU A 122 9.40 -1.14 2.82
C LEU A 122 9.46 -0.01 1.78
N ARG A 123 10.65 0.35 1.30
CA ARG A 123 10.83 1.42 0.31
C ARG A 123 10.16 1.03 -1.02
N GLY A 124 9.32 1.91 -1.54
CA GLY A 124 8.61 1.68 -2.81
C GLY A 124 7.56 0.56 -2.76
N ARG A 125 7.16 0.11 -1.56
CA ARG A 125 6.19 -0.98 -1.37
C ARG A 125 4.89 -0.48 -0.79
N PHE A 126 3.79 -1.10 -1.23
CA PHE A 126 2.48 -0.95 -0.61
C PHE A 126 2.31 -2.01 0.48
N ILE A 127 1.74 -1.64 1.63
CA ILE A 127 1.56 -2.55 2.76
C ILE A 127 0.22 -3.25 2.65
N VAL A 128 0.26 -4.59 2.65
CA VAL A 128 -0.93 -5.45 2.66
C VAL A 128 -0.99 -6.22 3.96
N GLY A 129 -2.20 -6.43 4.49
CA GLY A 129 -2.42 -7.25 5.67
C GLY A 129 -2.14 -8.73 5.37
N THR A 130 -1.52 -9.44 6.32
CA THR A 130 -1.30 -10.88 6.20
C THR A 130 -2.61 -11.65 6.25
N GLY A 131 -2.64 -12.83 5.62
CA GLY A 131 -3.77 -13.75 5.63
C GLY A 131 -4.40 -13.94 4.24
N ASN A 132 -5.53 -14.63 4.23
CA ASN A 132 -6.23 -14.98 3.00
C ASN A 132 -6.95 -13.74 2.47
N SER A 133 -6.59 -13.28 1.28
CA SER A 133 -7.29 -12.17 0.64
C SER A 133 -8.42 -12.70 -0.24
N GLY A 134 -9.63 -12.19 0.00
CA GLY A 134 -10.87 -12.62 -0.65
C GLY A 134 -11.00 -12.28 -2.14
N ILE A 135 -9.99 -11.70 -2.79
CA ILE A 135 -9.99 -11.57 -4.26
C ILE A 135 -9.61 -12.94 -4.84
N GLY A 136 -10.62 -13.75 -5.12
CA GLY A 136 -10.49 -15.10 -5.67
C GLY A 136 -10.14 -16.20 -4.65
N GLY A 137 -10.12 -15.88 -3.34
CA GLY A 137 -10.06 -16.85 -2.23
C GLY A 137 -8.79 -17.73 -2.15
N THR A 138 -7.80 -17.52 -3.02
CA THR A 138 -6.66 -18.44 -3.20
C THR A 138 -5.31 -17.81 -2.84
N THR A 139 -5.23 -16.47 -2.76
CA THR A 139 -3.98 -15.79 -2.42
C THR A 139 -3.86 -15.60 -0.92
N THR A 140 -2.84 -16.25 -0.34
CA THR A 140 -2.45 -16.06 1.06
C THR A 140 -1.24 -15.14 1.12
N TYR A 141 -1.38 -13.98 1.76
CA TYR A 141 -0.26 -13.10 2.05
C TYR A 141 0.44 -13.60 3.31
N ALA A 142 1.51 -14.36 3.13
CA ALA A 142 2.37 -14.78 4.23
C ALA A 142 3.08 -13.58 4.87
N LEU A 143 3.45 -13.71 6.15
CA LEU A 143 4.24 -12.68 6.83
C LEU A 143 5.55 -12.44 6.07
N ASN A 144 5.90 -11.17 5.84
CA ASN A 144 7.07 -10.72 5.09
C ASN A 144 7.10 -11.11 3.60
N ALA A 145 6.01 -11.65 3.04
CA ALA A 145 5.93 -11.86 1.61
C ALA A 145 6.02 -10.52 0.86
N THR A 146 6.74 -10.50 -0.25
CA THR A 146 6.82 -9.36 -1.16
C THR A 146 6.28 -9.74 -2.54
N GLY A 147 5.79 -8.77 -3.30
CA GLY A 147 5.22 -9.00 -4.62
C GLY A 147 4.69 -7.71 -5.24
N GLY A 148 3.98 -7.86 -6.36
CA GLY A 148 3.50 -6.74 -7.17
C GLY A 148 4.54 -6.26 -8.19
N GLU A 149 4.08 -5.50 -9.17
CA GLU A 149 4.89 -4.99 -10.28
C GLU A 149 4.68 -3.48 -10.43
N GLN A 150 5.77 -2.74 -10.66
CA GLN A 150 5.71 -1.29 -10.89
C GLN A 150 5.15 -0.96 -12.28
N THR A 151 5.47 -1.80 -13.26
CA THR A 151 5.02 -1.64 -14.64
C THR A 151 4.54 -2.98 -15.20
N VAL A 152 3.53 -2.94 -16.07
CA VAL A 152 2.98 -4.16 -16.71
C VAL A 152 3.08 -4.03 -18.23
N THR A 153 3.64 -5.05 -18.87
CA THR A 153 3.56 -5.23 -20.32
C THR A 153 2.43 -6.19 -20.64
N LEU A 154 1.48 -5.77 -21.48
CA LEU A 154 0.37 -6.62 -21.89
C LEU A 154 0.85 -7.74 -22.80
N THR A 155 0.46 -8.97 -22.46
CA THR A 155 0.59 -10.13 -23.34
C THR A 155 -0.63 -10.25 -24.25
N THR A 156 -0.49 -11.01 -25.34
CA THR A 156 -1.61 -11.31 -26.24
C THR A 156 -2.79 -11.97 -25.53
N SER A 157 -2.53 -12.80 -24.51
CA SER A 157 -3.57 -13.43 -23.68
C SER A 157 -4.37 -12.43 -22.82
N GLN A 158 -3.86 -11.22 -22.61
CA GLN A 158 -4.53 -10.16 -21.86
C GLN A 158 -5.30 -9.19 -22.76
N LEU A 159 -5.26 -9.39 -24.09
CA LEU A 159 -6.01 -8.58 -25.05
C LEU A 159 -7.42 -9.18 -25.25
N PRO A 160 -8.49 -8.40 -25.05
CA PRO A 160 -9.83 -8.83 -25.39
C PRO A 160 -9.96 -9.19 -26.87
N ALA A 161 -10.90 -10.09 -27.18
CA ALA A 161 -11.31 -10.35 -28.56
C ALA A 161 -11.76 -9.04 -29.21
N HIS A 162 -11.20 -8.73 -30.37
CA HIS A 162 -11.49 -7.53 -31.13
C HIS A 162 -11.51 -7.85 -32.61
N THR A 163 -12.14 -6.98 -33.39
CA THR A 163 -12.23 -7.10 -34.85
C THR A 163 -11.75 -5.81 -35.48
N HIS A 164 -11.09 -5.91 -36.63
CA HIS A 164 -10.88 -4.74 -37.48
C HIS A 164 -12.17 -4.46 -38.26
N GLY A 165 -12.53 -3.18 -38.41
CA GLY A 165 -13.62 -2.81 -39.32
C GLY A 165 -13.31 -3.24 -40.74
N SER A 166 -14.33 -3.27 -41.60
CA SER A 166 -14.18 -3.50 -43.04
C SER A 166 -13.33 -2.39 -43.67
N GLY A 167 -12.01 -2.58 -43.67
CA GLY A 167 -11.09 -1.79 -44.47
C GLY A 167 -11.11 -2.25 -45.92
N THR A 168 -10.64 -1.39 -46.82
CA THR A 168 -10.33 -1.77 -48.20
C THR A 168 -8.91 -2.30 -48.23
N LEU A 169 -8.73 -3.61 -48.40
CA LEU A 169 -7.41 -4.17 -48.72
C LEU A 169 -7.18 -3.93 -50.22
N THR A 170 -6.24 -3.04 -50.54
CA THR A 170 -5.87 -2.74 -51.92
C THR A 170 -4.82 -3.74 -52.39
N THR A 171 -5.05 -4.42 -53.50
CA THR A 171 -4.00 -5.14 -54.22
C THR A 171 -3.19 -4.14 -55.05
N ASP A 172 -1.87 -4.33 -55.16
CA ASP A 172 -1.00 -3.46 -55.97
C ASP A 172 -1.34 -3.51 -57.46
N ASP A 173 -2.07 -4.55 -57.89
CA ASP A 173 -2.57 -4.71 -59.24
C ASP A 173 -4.07 -5.01 -59.19
N SER A 174 -4.88 -4.15 -59.81
CA SER A 174 -6.27 -4.47 -60.13
C SER A 174 -6.22 -5.52 -61.23
N GLY A 175 -6.60 -6.77 -60.91
CA GLY A 175 -6.55 -7.94 -61.80
C GLY A 175 -7.41 -7.78 -63.07
N SER A 176 -7.02 -6.88 -63.95
CA SER A 176 -7.69 -6.60 -65.20
C SER A 176 -7.37 -7.71 -66.18
N HIS A 177 -8.40 -8.43 -66.61
CA HIS A 177 -8.28 -9.37 -67.70
C HIS A 177 -9.40 -9.16 -68.71
N SER A 178 -9.16 -9.62 -69.95
CA SER A 178 -10.13 -9.66 -71.03
C SER A 178 -10.23 -11.09 -71.58
N HIS A 179 -11.39 -11.45 -72.10
CA HIS A 179 -11.57 -12.72 -72.81
C HIS A 179 -11.52 -12.47 -74.31
N GLY A 180 -10.66 -13.19 -75.03
CA GLY A 180 -10.62 -13.18 -76.48
C GLY A 180 -11.70 -14.10 -77.06
N LEU A 181 -12.54 -13.58 -77.95
CA LEU A 181 -13.46 -14.41 -78.72
C LEU A 181 -12.75 -14.86 -80.00
N GLY A 182 -12.59 -16.17 -80.17
CA GLY A 182 -12.00 -16.74 -81.38
C GLY A 182 -12.97 -16.69 -82.54
N SER A 183 -12.90 -15.64 -83.37
CA SER A 183 -13.71 -15.54 -84.59
C SER A 183 -13.18 -16.49 -85.66
N ARG A 184 -13.85 -17.63 -85.88
CA ARG A 184 -13.64 -18.41 -87.10
C ARG A 184 -14.34 -17.70 -88.24
N GLY A 185 -13.58 -17.06 -89.12
CA GLY A 185 -14.10 -16.36 -90.30
C GLY A 185 -15.10 -17.22 -91.05
N VAL A 186 -16.37 -16.82 -91.04
CA VAL A 186 -17.42 -17.46 -91.83
C VAL A 186 -17.37 -16.83 -93.20
N VAL A 187 -16.95 -17.60 -94.20
CA VAL A 187 -17.08 -17.18 -95.60
C VAL A 187 -18.55 -17.29 -95.98
N LEU A 188 -19.26 -16.17 -95.93
CA LEU A 188 -20.65 -16.11 -96.38
C LEU A 188 -20.66 -15.98 -97.90
N SER A 189 -20.84 -17.10 -98.59
CA SER A 189 -20.99 -17.12 -100.03
C SER A 189 -22.42 -16.70 -100.41
N CYS A 190 -22.64 -15.43 -100.73
CA CYS A 190 -23.84 -15.01 -101.46
C CYS A 190 -23.71 -15.35 -102.95
N VAL A 191 -24.72 -16.02 -103.52
CA VAL A 191 -24.78 -16.31 -104.96
C VAL A 191 -24.92 -14.99 -105.73
N GLY A 192 -23.84 -14.58 -106.42
CA GLY A 192 -23.78 -13.36 -107.23
C GLY A 192 -22.78 -12.30 -106.75
N CYS A 193 -22.12 -12.51 -105.61
CA CYS A 193 -21.10 -11.60 -105.09
C CYS A 193 -19.72 -12.01 -105.63
N ASN A 194 -19.01 -11.10 -106.31
CA ASN A 194 -17.63 -11.32 -106.74
C ASN A 194 -16.78 -11.67 -105.50
N SER A 195 -15.94 -12.70 -105.56
CA SER A 195 -15.20 -13.26 -104.43
C SER A 195 -14.08 -12.34 -103.92
N GLY A 196 -14.45 -11.16 -103.45
CA GLY A 196 -13.65 -10.32 -102.59
C GLY A 196 -14.13 -10.50 -101.15
N ASN A 197 -13.21 -10.38 -100.19
CA ASN A 197 -13.56 -10.30 -98.79
C ASN A 197 -14.64 -9.23 -98.62
N VAL A 198 -15.87 -9.63 -98.28
CA VAL A 198 -16.87 -8.68 -97.80
C VAL A 198 -16.37 -8.21 -96.45
N ALA A 199 -15.70 -7.05 -96.44
CA ALA A 199 -15.60 -6.28 -95.22
C ALA A 199 -17.03 -5.93 -94.84
N ASP A 200 -17.47 -6.45 -93.70
CA ASP A 200 -18.72 -6.05 -93.09
C ASP A 200 -18.71 -4.51 -93.00
N GLY A 201 -19.63 -3.87 -93.72
CA GLY A 201 -19.82 -2.42 -93.70
C GLY A 201 -20.44 -1.91 -92.40
N SER A 202 -20.49 -2.74 -91.35
CA SER A 202 -20.73 -2.30 -89.99
C SER A 202 -19.61 -1.37 -89.55
N THR A 203 -19.92 -0.08 -89.51
CA THR A 203 -19.10 0.90 -88.78
C THR A 203 -19.16 0.70 -87.25
N ASP A 204 -19.88 -0.32 -86.78
CA ASP A 204 -20.16 -0.51 -85.35
C ASP A 204 -19.71 -1.86 -84.76
N ASP A 205 -19.28 -2.88 -85.53
CA ASP A 205 -18.94 -4.17 -84.91
C ASP A 205 -18.09 -5.16 -85.78
N SER A 206 -16.90 -4.74 -86.19
CA SER A 206 -15.80 -5.67 -86.52
C SER A 206 -14.48 -4.92 -86.25
N ASP A 207 -13.77 -5.10 -85.14
CA ASP A 207 -13.22 -6.32 -84.59
C ASP A 207 -13.27 -6.33 -83.05
N ILE A 208 -14.39 -6.72 -82.44
CA ILE A 208 -14.39 -7.05 -81.00
C ILE A 208 -13.65 -8.38 -80.81
N SER A 209 -12.32 -8.33 -80.86
CA SER A 209 -11.43 -9.46 -80.58
C SER A 209 -11.30 -9.74 -79.08
N GLY A 210 -12.06 -9.04 -78.23
CA GLY A 210 -12.21 -9.37 -76.82
C GLY A 210 -13.24 -8.51 -76.10
N THR A 211 -13.72 -9.00 -74.96
CA THR A 211 -14.58 -8.21 -74.06
C THR A 211 -13.85 -6.94 -73.62
N LYS A 212 -14.59 -5.84 -73.33
CA LYS A 212 -13.99 -4.64 -72.70
C LYS A 212 -13.24 -5.03 -71.42
N GLN A 213 -12.12 -4.36 -71.12
CA GLN A 213 -11.41 -4.58 -69.85
C GLN A 213 -12.32 -4.22 -68.67
N GLY A 214 -12.52 -5.18 -67.77
CA GLY A 214 -13.16 -4.98 -66.47
C GLY A 214 -14.69 -4.96 -66.50
N GLY A 215 -15.31 -6.12 -66.22
CA GLY A 215 -16.63 -6.15 -65.58
C GLY A 215 -16.49 -5.97 -64.06
N ASN A 216 -17.52 -5.42 -63.40
CA ASN A 216 -17.55 -5.30 -61.95
C ASN A 216 -17.42 -6.69 -61.31
N HIS A 217 -16.30 -6.97 -60.66
CA HIS A 217 -16.06 -8.22 -59.94
C HIS A 217 -15.40 -7.91 -58.59
N SER A 218 -15.55 -8.84 -57.65
CA SER A 218 -15.04 -8.72 -56.29
C SER A 218 -13.92 -9.72 -56.07
N HIS A 219 -12.94 -9.35 -55.24
CA HIS A 219 -11.96 -10.27 -54.68
C HIS A 219 -12.30 -10.54 -53.21
N ASP A 220 -12.28 -11.82 -52.82
CA ASP A 220 -12.26 -12.18 -51.41
C ASP A 220 -10.83 -12.07 -50.91
N VAL A 221 -10.53 -10.97 -50.22
CA VAL A 221 -9.23 -10.81 -49.58
C VAL A 221 -9.29 -11.51 -48.21
N THR A 222 -8.59 -12.64 -48.10
CA THR A 222 -8.48 -13.40 -46.84
C THR A 222 -7.06 -13.23 -46.27
N GLY A 223 -6.96 -12.88 -44.99
CA GLY A 223 -5.68 -12.65 -44.32
C GLY A 223 -5.86 -12.00 -42.95
N ASN A 224 -4.74 -11.89 -42.21
CA ASN A 224 -4.68 -11.15 -40.95
C ASN A 224 -3.97 -9.81 -41.17
N THR A 225 -4.43 -8.76 -40.48
CA THR A 225 -3.62 -7.54 -40.30
C THR A 225 -2.35 -7.91 -39.53
N GLY A 226 -1.24 -7.21 -39.81
CA GLY A 226 -0.02 -7.39 -39.02
C GLY A 226 -0.27 -7.05 -37.55
N SER A 227 0.47 -7.68 -36.64
CA SER A 227 0.39 -7.36 -35.21
C SER A 227 0.73 -5.88 -34.97
N ALA A 228 -0.19 -5.16 -34.32
CA ALA A 228 0.00 -3.76 -33.96
C ALA A 228 0.06 -3.61 -32.43
N GLY A 229 0.93 -2.71 -31.96
CA GLY A 229 1.19 -2.46 -30.55
C GLY A 229 2.68 -2.27 -30.31
N THR A 230 3.05 -1.31 -29.46
CA THR A 230 4.47 -1.02 -29.18
C THR A 230 5.10 -2.03 -28.22
N GLY A 231 4.30 -2.82 -27.52
CA GLY A 231 4.77 -3.74 -26.47
C GLY A 231 5.37 -3.03 -25.25
N ASN A 232 5.22 -1.70 -25.16
CA ASN A 232 5.77 -0.93 -24.05
C ASN A 232 5.00 -1.22 -22.76
N ALA A 233 5.72 -1.34 -21.65
CA ALA A 233 5.12 -1.44 -20.34
C ALA A 233 4.41 -0.12 -19.98
N HIS A 234 3.29 -0.22 -19.27
CA HIS A 234 2.64 0.94 -18.67
C HIS A 234 2.82 0.94 -17.14
N GLU A 235 2.80 2.13 -16.56
CA GLU A 235 2.84 2.33 -15.11
C GLU A 235 1.60 1.70 -14.45
N ASN A 236 1.80 1.04 -13.30
CA ASN A 236 0.76 0.34 -12.54
C ASN A 236 0.53 0.93 -11.14
N ARG A 237 1.28 1.97 -10.74
CA ARG A 237 1.06 2.66 -9.47
C ARG A 237 -0.10 3.66 -9.56
N PRO A 238 -1.05 3.63 -8.60
CA PRO A 238 -1.98 4.74 -8.39
C PRO A 238 -1.25 6.05 -8.01
N PRO A 239 -1.91 7.22 -8.11
CA PRO A 239 -1.40 8.45 -7.52
C PRO A 239 -1.04 8.26 -6.04
N TYR A 240 0.14 8.72 -5.62
CA TYR A 240 0.65 8.48 -4.27
C TYR A 240 1.34 9.70 -3.67
N TYR A 241 1.42 9.72 -2.34
CA TYR A 241 2.23 10.65 -1.56
C TYR A 241 3.26 9.83 -0.77
N ALA A 242 4.54 10.12 -0.95
CA ALA A 242 5.62 9.33 -0.37
C ALA A 242 5.92 9.74 1.07
N LEU A 243 5.79 8.79 1.99
CA LEU A 243 6.29 8.87 3.37
C LEU A 243 7.29 7.73 3.58
N ALA A 244 8.25 7.93 4.48
CA ALA A 244 9.07 6.83 4.97
C ALA A 244 8.24 5.93 5.90
N TYR A 245 8.62 4.67 6.01
CA TYR A 245 8.19 3.82 7.12
C TYR A 245 9.31 3.76 8.16
N ILE A 246 8.96 3.88 9.44
CA ILE A 246 9.89 3.66 10.55
C ILE A 246 9.36 2.58 11.48
N MET A 247 10.26 1.80 12.05
CA MET A 247 9.97 0.74 13.01
C MET A 247 10.53 1.12 14.37
N LYS A 248 9.75 0.91 15.44
CA LYS A 248 10.22 1.08 16.81
C LYS A 248 11.27 0.02 17.11
N LEU A 249 12.49 0.46 17.43
CA LEU A 249 13.60 -0.42 17.82
C LEU A 249 13.42 -1.00 19.21
#